data_AF-A0AAU0BDX6-F1
#
_entry.id   AF-A0AAU0BDX6-F1
#
_cell.length_a   1.000
_cell.length_b   1.000
_cell.length_c   1.000
_cell.angle_alpha   90.00
_cell.angle_beta   90.00
_cell.angle_gamma   90.00
#
_symmetry.space_group_name_H-M   'P 1'
#
loop_
_entity.id
_entity.type
_entity.pdbx_description
1 polymer ?
#
loop_
_entity_poly.entity_id
_entity_poly.type
_entity_poly.pdbx_seq_one_letter_code
_entity_poly.pdbx_strand_id
1 'polypeptide(L)'
;MLLRAVGGEFQDHEQLTASSASTTIIRVNSSGAAMPPEVQELQDAITSIPGITDAAVDKVDLSDVTESDFSLLPYADLPLGALKRTKGGLDNELAISVNFGITRDPKGLKALEFISWWVRDSARAGEPMQIRSVALPPIGDQFGTSLRFCIDYFYADPEQDIGKLLSKVGKLAAGLNSAKGLYPQVVAS
;
A
#
# COMPACT_ATOMS: atom_id res chain seq x y z
N MET A 1 6.34 33.68 2.18
CA MET A 1 5.56 34.75 2.83
C MET A 1 5.56 34.46 4.32
N LEU A 2 6.32 35.25 5.08
CA LEU A 2 6.51 35.13 6.53
C LEU A 2 5.23 35.55 7.27
N LEU A 3 4.88 34.86 8.36
CA LEU A 3 4.14 35.50 9.46
C LEU A 3 4.63 34.97 10.82
N ARG A 4 5.02 35.94 11.64
CA ARG A 4 5.61 35.86 12.98
C ARG A 4 4.56 35.46 14.01
N ALA A 5 5.02 34.74 15.04
CA ALA A 5 4.34 34.62 16.32
C ALA A 5 4.35 35.96 17.07
N VAL A 6 3.21 36.34 17.65
CA VAL A 6 3.10 37.33 18.72
C VAL A 6 2.17 36.72 19.77
N GLY A 7 2.65 36.69 21.02
CA GLY A 7 1.98 36.06 22.14
C GLY A 7 0.72 36.79 22.61
N GLY A 8 -0.12 36.03 23.30
CA GLY A 8 -1.30 36.48 24.04
C GLY A 8 -2.06 35.27 24.53
N GLU A 9 -1.96 34.96 25.83
CA GLU A 9 -2.88 34.06 26.51
C GLU A 9 -4.31 34.63 26.44
N PHE A 10 -5.32 33.77 26.28
CA PHE A 10 -6.44 33.58 27.22
C PHE A 10 -7.57 32.74 26.61
N GLN A 11 -7.99 31.75 27.41
CA GLN A 11 -9.34 31.18 27.58
C GLN A 11 -9.95 30.16 26.60
N ASP A 12 -10.25 29.00 27.20
CA ASP A 12 -11.23 28.01 26.77
C ASP A 12 -12.57 28.64 26.41
N HIS A 13 -13.11 28.34 25.22
CA HIS A 13 -14.54 28.22 24.99
C HIS A 13 -14.85 27.38 23.75
N GLU A 14 -15.85 26.51 23.92
CA GLU A 14 -16.62 25.78 22.90
C GLU A 14 -15.91 24.67 22.10
N GLN A 15 -16.10 23.44 22.60
CA GLN A 15 -16.20 22.24 21.79
C GLN A 15 -17.26 22.45 20.69
N LEU A 16 -16.80 22.85 19.50
CA LEU A 16 -17.57 22.71 18.27
C LEU A 16 -17.76 21.23 17.98
N THR A 17 -18.98 20.76 18.24
CA THR A 17 -19.52 19.49 17.78
C THR A 17 -19.54 19.47 16.26
N ALA A 18 -18.44 19.02 15.64
CA ALA A 18 -18.47 18.57 14.26
C ALA A 18 -19.01 17.13 14.26
N SER A 19 -20.31 17.01 13.95
CA SER A 19 -20.91 15.77 13.49
C SER A 19 -20.21 15.35 12.21
N SER A 20 -19.08 14.64 12.32
CA SER A 20 -18.42 14.04 11.17
C SER A 20 -19.26 12.86 10.73
N ALA A 21 -19.88 12.97 9.55
CA ALA A 21 -20.27 11.81 8.79
C ALA A 21 -19.00 10.97 8.59
N SER A 22 -18.88 9.93 9.41
CA SER A 22 -17.77 9.00 9.44
C SER A 22 -17.91 8.11 8.21
N THR A 23 -17.45 8.57 7.05
CA THR A 23 -17.23 7.68 5.92
C THR A 23 -15.99 6.87 6.25
N THR A 24 -16.23 5.75 6.92
CA THR A 24 -15.28 4.70 7.20
C THR A 24 -14.55 4.36 5.90
N ILE A 25 -13.23 4.54 5.84
CA ILE A 25 -12.41 3.74 4.93
C ILE A 25 -12.72 2.31 5.32
N ILE A 26 -13.52 1.61 4.51
CA ILE A 26 -13.80 0.20 4.72
C ILE A 26 -12.50 -0.53 4.39
N ARG A 27 -11.55 -0.51 5.33
CA ARG A 27 -10.59 -1.61 5.47
C ARG A 27 -11.47 -2.81 5.72
N VAL A 28 -11.77 -3.57 4.67
CA VAL A 28 -12.41 -4.87 4.83
C VAL A 28 -11.35 -5.76 5.46
N ASN A 29 -11.15 -5.62 6.77
CA ASN A 29 -10.62 -6.71 7.56
C ASN A 29 -11.68 -7.80 7.44
N SER A 30 -11.38 -8.85 6.68
CA SER A 30 -12.20 -10.06 6.66
C SER A 30 -12.13 -10.69 8.05
N SER A 31 -12.95 -10.20 8.98
CA SER A 31 -13.13 -10.77 10.30
C SER A 31 -13.88 -12.09 10.14
N GLY A 32 -13.14 -13.20 10.17
CA GLY A 32 -13.67 -14.56 10.35
C GLY A 32 -13.64 -15.50 9.14
N ALA A 33 -13.28 -15.03 7.94
CA ALA A 33 -13.05 -15.90 6.79
C ALA A 33 -11.55 -16.21 6.66
N ALA A 34 -11.20 -17.47 6.38
CA ALA A 34 -9.84 -17.83 6.04
C ALA A 34 -9.40 -17.01 4.81
N MET A 35 -8.17 -16.48 4.86
CA MET A 35 -7.58 -15.73 3.74
C MET A 35 -7.61 -16.60 2.47
N PRO A 36 -8.03 -16.08 1.30
CA PRO A 36 -8.00 -16.85 0.06
C PRO A 36 -6.58 -17.37 -0.22
N PRO A 37 -6.42 -18.62 -0.72
CA PRO A 37 -5.11 -19.21 -0.94
C PRO A 37 -4.17 -18.35 -1.79
N GLU A 38 -4.67 -17.70 -2.83
CA GLU A 38 -3.88 -16.87 -3.73
C GLU A 38 -3.34 -15.61 -3.02
N VAL A 39 -4.13 -15.05 -2.10
CA VAL A 39 -3.73 -13.90 -1.28
C VAL A 39 -2.67 -14.33 -0.26
N GLN A 40 -2.87 -15.50 0.37
CA GLN A 40 -1.90 -16.08 1.30
C GLN A 40 -0.57 -16.39 0.58
N GLU A 41 -0.62 -16.97 -0.62
CA GLU A 41 0.56 -17.25 -1.43
C GLU A 41 1.34 -15.98 -1.80
N LEU A 42 0.65 -14.89 -2.13
CA LEU A 42 1.31 -13.60 -2.39
C LEU A 42 1.98 -13.05 -1.11
N GLN A 43 1.28 -13.11 0.02
CA GLN A 43 1.82 -12.68 1.32
C GLN A 43 3.07 -13.50 1.70
N ASP A 44 3.01 -14.82 1.55
CA ASP A 44 4.10 -15.74 1.85
C ASP A 44 5.27 -15.54 0.87
N ALA A 45 4.97 -15.28 -0.41
CA ALA A 45 5.99 -15.03 -1.42
C ALA A 45 6.82 -13.78 -1.10
N ILE A 46 6.20 -12.72 -0.57
CA ILE A 46 6.88 -11.50 -0.12
C ILE A 46 7.60 -11.76 1.21
N THR A 47 6.91 -12.32 2.21
CA THR A 47 7.46 -12.53 3.56
C THR A 47 8.67 -13.47 3.56
N SER A 48 8.72 -14.41 2.62
CA SER A 48 9.86 -15.35 2.49
C SER A 48 11.13 -14.73 1.91
N ILE A 49 11.12 -13.47 1.46
CA ILE A 49 12.33 -12.79 0.98
C ILE A 49 13.19 -12.37 2.19
N PRO A 50 14.44 -12.84 2.31
CA PRO A 50 15.33 -12.43 3.39
C PRO A 50 15.53 -10.92 3.44
N GLY A 51 15.40 -10.37 4.65
CA GLY A 51 15.40 -8.92 4.88
C GLY A 51 14.00 -8.31 4.95
N ILE A 52 12.93 -9.04 4.62
CA ILE A 52 11.55 -8.66 4.94
C ILE A 52 11.23 -9.03 6.39
N THR A 53 10.67 -8.10 7.16
CA THR A 53 10.31 -8.33 8.57
C THR A 53 8.89 -8.85 8.74
N ASP A 54 7.99 -8.39 7.89
CA ASP A 54 6.56 -8.67 7.92
C ASP A 54 5.92 -8.19 6.61
N ALA A 55 4.80 -8.81 6.22
CA ALA A 55 3.96 -8.34 5.14
C ALA A 55 2.48 -8.61 5.45
N ALA A 56 1.60 -7.70 5.02
CA ALA A 56 0.16 -7.82 5.12
C ALA A 56 -0.47 -7.43 3.79
N VAL A 57 -1.49 -8.18 3.36
CA VAL A 57 -2.24 -7.89 2.14
C VAL A 57 -3.59 -7.30 2.49
N ASP A 58 -3.84 -6.10 1.97
CA ASP A 58 -5.07 -5.35 2.13
C ASP A 58 -5.80 -5.24 0.79
N LYS A 59 -7.12 -5.13 0.86
CA LYS A 59 -7.96 -4.75 -0.29
C LYS A 59 -8.53 -3.36 -0.04
N VAL A 60 -8.33 -2.46 -0.99
CA VAL A 60 -8.87 -1.10 -0.97
C VAL A 60 -9.83 -0.95 -2.14
N ASP A 61 -11.06 -0.50 -1.86
CA ASP A 61 -12.00 -0.10 -2.91
C ASP A 61 -11.65 1.33 -3.34
N LEU A 62 -11.43 1.52 -4.64
CA LEU A 62 -11.09 2.80 -5.24
C LEU A 62 -12.25 3.39 -6.06
N SER A 63 -13.37 2.68 -6.20
CA SER A 63 -14.45 3.03 -7.13
C SER A 63 -14.97 4.46 -6.94
N ASP A 64 -15.06 4.90 -5.69
CA ASP A 64 -15.57 6.24 -5.33
C ASP A 64 -14.45 7.24 -4.97
N VAL A 65 -13.19 6.87 -5.15
CA VAL A 65 -12.05 7.72 -4.80
C VAL A 65 -11.82 8.77 -5.90
N THR A 66 -11.89 10.04 -5.51
CA THR A 66 -11.74 11.19 -6.40
C THR A 66 -10.37 11.86 -6.26
N GLU A 67 -10.01 12.74 -7.20
CA GLU A 67 -8.78 13.55 -7.13
C GLU A 67 -8.69 14.37 -5.83
N SER A 68 -9.82 14.91 -5.35
CA SER A 68 -9.86 15.72 -4.13
C SER A 68 -9.52 14.92 -2.86
N ASP A 69 -9.83 13.63 -2.83
CA ASP A 69 -9.59 12.80 -1.64
C ASP A 69 -8.09 12.67 -1.31
N PHE A 70 -7.23 12.71 -2.33
CA PHE A 70 -5.77 12.70 -2.15
C PHE A 70 -5.21 13.93 -1.44
N SER A 71 -5.99 15.01 -1.31
CA SER A 71 -5.60 16.21 -0.57
C SER A 71 -5.99 16.15 0.91
N LEU A 72 -6.76 15.14 1.31
CA LEU A 72 -7.31 15.01 2.66
C LEU A 72 -6.39 14.16 3.54
N LEU A 73 -6.08 14.64 4.76
CA LEU A 73 -5.21 13.94 5.71
C LEU A 73 -5.62 12.50 6.04
N PRO A 74 -6.93 12.17 6.22
CA PRO A 74 -7.35 10.78 6.48
C PRO A 74 -7.03 9.80 5.34
N TYR A 75 -6.73 10.32 4.15
CA TYR A 75 -6.50 9.57 2.92
C TYR A 75 -5.03 9.66 2.45
N ALA A 76 -4.12 10.09 3.32
CA ALA A 76 -2.69 10.22 3.01
C ALA A 76 -2.03 8.90 2.55
N ASP A 77 -2.62 7.76 2.91
CA ASP A 77 -2.14 6.43 2.53
C ASP A 77 -2.74 5.89 1.22
N LEU A 78 -3.59 6.65 0.52
CA LEU A 78 -4.19 6.22 -0.74
C LEU A 78 -3.10 5.92 -1.80
N PRO A 79 -3.31 4.90 -2.65
CA PRO A 79 -2.38 4.57 -3.73
C PRO A 79 -2.19 5.74 -4.72
N LEU A 80 -1.01 6.37 -4.72
CA LEU A 80 -0.72 7.53 -5.57
C LEU A 80 -0.83 7.23 -7.08
N GLY A 81 -0.65 5.97 -7.49
CA GLY A 81 -0.90 5.51 -8.86
C GLY A 81 -2.33 5.75 -9.36
N ALA A 82 -3.36 5.68 -8.50
CA ALA A 82 -4.74 6.00 -8.91
C ALA A 82 -4.87 7.48 -9.27
N LEU A 83 -4.31 8.38 -8.45
CA LEU A 83 -4.25 9.80 -8.78
C LEU A 83 -3.55 10.06 -10.13
N LYS A 84 -2.42 9.40 -10.39
CA LYS A 84 -1.61 9.67 -11.60
C LYS A 84 -2.13 9.00 -12.87
N ARG A 85 -2.73 7.82 -12.80
CA ARG A 85 -3.29 7.14 -13.97
C ARG A 85 -4.63 7.73 -14.37
N THR A 86 -5.49 8.01 -13.40
CA THR A 86 -6.94 8.14 -13.61
C THR A 86 -7.57 9.32 -12.86
N LYS A 87 -6.77 10.13 -12.12
CA LYS A 87 -7.26 11.24 -11.28
C LYS A 87 -8.27 10.81 -10.21
N GLY A 88 -8.08 9.61 -9.68
CA GLY A 88 -9.07 8.91 -8.85
C GLY A 88 -9.05 7.42 -9.16
N GLY A 89 -9.95 6.64 -8.59
CA GLY A 89 -10.19 5.27 -9.05
C GLY A 89 -11.08 5.23 -10.29
N LEU A 90 -11.05 4.10 -10.98
CA LEU A 90 -12.05 3.76 -12.01
C LEU A 90 -13.27 3.08 -11.38
N ASP A 91 -14.39 3.07 -12.10
CA ASP A 91 -15.57 2.29 -11.72
C ASP A 91 -15.19 0.82 -11.47
N ASN A 92 -15.56 0.29 -10.30
CA ASN A 92 -15.27 -1.08 -9.88
C ASN A 92 -13.76 -1.40 -9.79
N GLU A 93 -12.92 -0.38 -9.54
CA GLU A 93 -11.49 -0.57 -9.34
C GLU A 93 -11.17 -0.89 -7.88
N LEU A 94 -10.42 -1.97 -7.70
CA LEU A 94 -9.85 -2.38 -6.45
C LEU A 94 -8.33 -2.20 -6.51
N ALA A 95 -7.72 -1.86 -5.38
CA ALA A 95 -6.30 -2.04 -5.17
C ALA A 95 -6.04 -3.20 -4.21
N ILE A 96 -5.18 -4.12 -4.63
CA ILE A 96 -4.57 -5.10 -3.72
C ILE A 96 -3.24 -4.52 -3.29
N SER A 97 -3.13 -4.19 -2.00
CA SER A 97 -2.00 -3.49 -1.41
C SER A 97 -1.24 -4.43 -0.49
N VAL A 98 0.06 -4.65 -0.77
CA VAL A 98 0.94 -5.42 0.11
C VAL A 98 1.82 -4.47 0.89
N ASN A 99 1.50 -4.28 2.17
CA ASN A 99 2.26 -3.47 3.11
C ASN A 99 3.35 -4.31 3.78
N PHE A 100 4.61 -3.93 3.65
CA PHE A 100 5.72 -4.70 4.21
C PHE A 100 6.80 -3.84 4.86
N GLY A 101 7.52 -4.45 5.79
CA GLY A 101 8.70 -3.89 6.45
C GLY A 101 9.99 -4.56 5.97
N ILE A 102 11.11 -3.86 6.15
CA ILE A 102 12.45 -4.41 5.91
C ILE A 102 13.32 -4.29 7.16
N THR A 103 14.34 -5.14 7.27
CA THR A 103 15.44 -4.95 8.21
C THR A 103 16.24 -3.70 7.84
N ARG A 104 16.77 -2.99 8.85
CA ARG A 104 17.57 -1.76 8.65
C ARG A 104 19.05 -2.09 8.42
N ASP A 105 19.32 -3.03 7.54
CA ASP A 105 20.65 -3.54 7.23
C ASP A 105 20.80 -3.81 5.71
N PRO A 106 21.98 -4.23 5.23
CA PRO A 106 22.17 -4.51 3.81
C PRO A 106 21.22 -5.57 3.23
N LYS A 107 20.66 -6.48 4.04
CA LYS A 107 19.72 -7.49 3.56
C LYS A 107 18.38 -6.88 3.20
N GLY A 108 17.85 -6.04 4.10
CA GLY A 108 16.60 -5.32 3.84
C GLY A 108 16.69 -4.40 2.63
N LEU A 109 17.84 -3.75 2.41
CA LEU A 109 18.07 -2.94 1.21
C LEU A 109 18.07 -3.79 -0.07
N LYS A 110 18.70 -4.97 -0.06
CA LYS A 110 18.66 -5.90 -1.20
C LYS A 110 17.25 -6.43 -1.46
N ALA A 111 16.49 -6.74 -0.41
CA ALA A 111 15.10 -7.16 -0.52
C ALA A 111 14.26 -6.07 -1.21
N LEU A 112 14.40 -4.82 -0.75
CA LEU A 112 13.72 -3.68 -1.35
C LEU A 112 14.13 -3.47 -2.82
N GLU A 113 15.42 -3.57 -3.13
CA GLU A 113 15.92 -3.44 -4.50
C GLU A 113 15.34 -4.52 -5.42
N PHE A 114 15.31 -5.76 -4.96
CA PHE A 114 14.73 -6.89 -5.69
C PHE A 114 13.24 -6.69 -5.95
N ILE A 115 12.46 -6.36 -4.92
CA ILE A 115 11.02 -6.13 -5.05
C ILE A 115 10.76 -4.93 -5.97
N SER A 116 11.53 -3.84 -5.82
CA SER A 116 11.41 -2.65 -6.67
C SER A 116 11.69 -2.97 -8.14
N TRP A 117 12.71 -3.78 -8.41
CA TRP A 117 13.00 -4.27 -9.76
C TRP A 117 11.84 -5.10 -10.32
N TRP A 118 11.32 -6.06 -9.54
CA TRP A 118 10.22 -6.93 -9.96
C TRP A 118 8.95 -6.13 -10.27
N VAL A 119 8.52 -5.23 -9.37
CA VAL A 119 7.35 -4.36 -9.58
C VAL A 119 7.53 -3.50 -10.82
N ARG A 120 8.71 -2.90 -11.01
CA ARG A 120 9.01 -2.08 -12.18
C ARG A 120 8.93 -2.89 -13.48
N ASP A 121 9.45 -4.12 -13.48
CA ASP A 121 9.45 -4.97 -14.66
C ASP A 121 8.04 -5.45 -15.01
N SER A 122 7.25 -5.87 -14.02
CA SER A 122 5.82 -6.17 -14.19
C SER A 122 5.04 -4.96 -14.72
N ALA A 123 5.30 -3.76 -14.19
CA ALA A 123 4.67 -2.53 -14.68
C ALA A 123 5.04 -2.22 -16.13
N ARG A 124 6.29 -2.43 -16.53
CA ARG A 124 6.73 -2.30 -17.93
C ARG A 124 6.10 -3.34 -18.85
N ALA A 125 5.77 -4.51 -18.33
CA ALA A 125 5.04 -5.55 -19.05
C ALA A 125 3.52 -5.29 -19.14
N GLY A 126 3.04 -4.18 -18.56
CA GLY A 126 1.65 -3.73 -18.66
C GLY A 126 0.78 -4.09 -17.47
N GLU A 127 1.32 -4.73 -16.42
CA GLU A 127 0.54 -4.92 -15.19
C GLU A 127 0.42 -3.58 -14.44
N PRO A 128 -0.78 -3.13 -14.07
CA PRO A 128 -0.98 -1.85 -13.40
C PRO A 128 -0.53 -1.92 -11.93
N MET A 129 0.78 -1.79 -11.72
CA MET A 129 1.41 -1.89 -10.40
C MET A 129 2.26 -0.67 -10.06
N GLN A 130 2.40 -0.40 -8.77
CA GLN A 130 3.40 0.52 -8.24
C GLN A 130 4.02 -0.02 -6.95
N ILE A 131 5.17 0.54 -6.58
CA ILE A 131 5.73 0.44 -5.23
C ILE A 131 5.95 1.86 -4.70
N ARG A 132 5.66 2.07 -3.42
CA ARG A 132 5.80 3.36 -2.74
C ARG A 132 6.34 3.20 -1.34
N SER A 133 7.08 4.21 -0.86
CA SER A 133 7.44 4.31 0.55
C SER A 133 6.30 4.94 1.35
N VAL A 134 6.09 4.42 2.56
CA VAL A 134 5.11 4.92 3.53
C VAL A 134 5.86 5.18 4.83
N ALA A 135 5.65 6.34 5.43
CA ALA A 135 6.26 6.70 6.70
C ALA A 135 5.34 7.63 7.48
N LEU A 136 5.39 7.52 8.80
CA LEU A 136 4.69 8.47 9.65
C LEU A 136 5.37 9.85 9.56
N PRO A 137 4.60 10.94 9.75
CA PRO A 137 5.16 12.28 9.86
C PRO A 137 6.29 12.33 10.93
N PRO A 138 7.30 13.22 10.77
CA PRO A 138 8.43 13.31 11.68
C PRO A 138 8.03 13.96 13.02
N ILE A 139 7.27 13.24 13.84
CA ILE A 139 6.80 13.66 15.16
C ILE A 139 7.64 12.93 16.22
N GLY A 140 8.39 13.70 17.02
CA GLY A 140 9.25 13.15 18.08
C GLY A 140 10.30 12.17 17.56
N ASP A 141 10.56 11.11 18.32
CA ASP A 141 11.63 10.15 18.05
C ASP A 141 11.25 9.04 17.02
N GLN A 142 10.17 9.25 16.26
CA GLN A 142 9.70 8.28 15.25
C GLN A 142 10.54 8.28 13.97
N PHE A 143 11.39 9.29 13.76
CA PHE A 143 12.19 9.38 12.55
C PHE A 143 13.18 8.21 12.42
N GLY A 144 13.22 7.58 11.25
CA GLY A 144 14.02 6.38 10.98
C GLY A 144 13.40 5.07 11.48
N THR A 145 12.29 5.11 12.22
CA THR A 145 11.63 3.90 12.76
C THR A 145 10.33 3.52 12.04
N SER A 146 9.70 4.46 11.34
CA SER A 146 8.37 4.29 10.72
C SER A 146 8.38 3.94 9.22
N LEU A 147 9.55 3.88 8.57
CA LEU A 147 9.64 3.60 7.13
C LEU A 147 9.15 2.18 6.82
N ARG A 148 8.19 2.11 5.91
CA ARG A 148 7.60 0.90 5.33
C ARG A 148 7.43 1.08 3.82
N PHE A 149 7.04 0.01 3.15
CA PHE A 149 6.79 0.00 1.72
C PHE A 149 5.46 -0.65 1.41
N CYS A 150 4.81 -0.19 0.35
CA CYS A 150 3.56 -0.73 -0.14
C CYS A 150 3.68 -1.02 -1.63
N ILE A 151 3.30 -2.23 -2.04
CA ILE A 151 3.06 -2.58 -3.45
C ILE A 151 1.58 -2.46 -3.68
N ASP A 152 1.14 -1.70 -4.68
CA ASP A 152 -0.28 -1.65 -5.05
C ASP A 152 -0.47 -2.27 -6.45
N TYR A 153 -1.39 -3.23 -6.56
CA TYR A 153 -1.91 -3.74 -7.84
C TYR A 153 -3.32 -3.23 -8.06
N PHE A 154 -3.54 -2.50 -9.16
CA PHE A 154 -4.84 -1.96 -9.52
C PHE A 154 -5.61 -2.94 -10.40
N TYR A 155 -6.85 -3.24 -10.04
CA TYR A 155 -7.67 -4.19 -10.77
C TYR A 155 -9.07 -3.62 -10.95
N ALA A 156 -9.41 -3.26 -12.18
CA ALA A 156 -10.76 -2.86 -12.56
C ALA A 156 -11.41 -4.00 -13.33
N ASP A 157 -12.57 -4.46 -12.84
CA ASP A 157 -13.39 -5.45 -13.52
C ASP A 157 -14.87 -5.02 -13.46
N PRO A 158 -15.47 -4.63 -14.61
CA PRO A 158 -16.88 -4.26 -14.67
C PRO A 158 -17.82 -5.38 -14.23
N GLU A 159 -17.40 -6.64 -14.33
CA GLU A 159 -18.18 -7.80 -13.89
C GLU A 159 -18.05 -8.08 -12.39
N GLN A 160 -17.13 -7.41 -11.70
CA GLN A 160 -16.79 -7.62 -10.28
C GLN A 160 -16.53 -9.09 -9.93
N ASP A 161 -15.87 -9.83 -10.83
CA ASP A 161 -15.61 -11.26 -10.65
C ASP A 161 -14.40 -11.47 -9.73
N ILE A 162 -14.69 -11.84 -8.47
CA ILE A 162 -13.68 -12.14 -7.47
C ILE A 162 -12.75 -13.29 -7.92
N GLY A 163 -13.25 -14.27 -8.68
CA GLY A 163 -12.43 -15.37 -9.18
C GLY A 163 -11.35 -14.88 -10.17
N LYS A 164 -11.68 -13.91 -11.03
CA LYS A 164 -10.69 -13.29 -11.93
C LYS A 164 -9.66 -12.48 -11.15
N LEU A 165 -10.08 -11.73 -10.13
CA LEU A 165 -9.17 -11.02 -9.23
C LEU A 165 -8.21 -11.98 -8.53
N LEU A 166 -8.72 -13.04 -7.90
CA LEU A 166 -7.89 -14.04 -7.20
C LEU A 166 -6.93 -14.73 -8.17
N SER A 167 -7.37 -15.08 -9.39
CA SER A 167 -6.49 -15.62 -10.42
C SER A 167 -5.36 -14.66 -10.79
N LYS A 168 -5.63 -13.35 -10.85
CA LYS A 168 -4.60 -12.33 -11.07
C LYS A 168 -3.61 -12.24 -9.90
N VAL A 169 -4.10 -12.24 -8.67
CA VAL A 169 -3.26 -12.26 -7.45
C VAL A 169 -2.36 -13.50 -7.43
N GLY A 170 -2.90 -14.68 -7.73
CA GLY A 170 -2.12 -15.93 -7.81
C GLY A 170 -1.03 -15.87 -8.89
N LYS A 171 -1.30 -15.24 -10.04
CA LYS A 171 -0.28 -15.00 -11.08
C LYS A 171 0.84 -14.07 -10.60
N LEU A 172 0.52 -13.05 -9.79
CA LEU A 172 1.54 -12.19 -9.18
C LEU A 172 2.42 -12.99 -8.22
N ALA A 173 1.82 -13.82 -7.35
CA ALA A 173 2.55 -14.68 -6.43
C ALA A 173 3.47 -15.66 -7.17
N ALA A 174 2.96 -16.34 -8.20
CA ALA A 174 3.74 -17.25 -9.04
C ALA A 174 4.87 -16.52 -9.80
N GLY A 175 4.60 -15.31 -10.30
CA GLY A 175 5.60 -14.47 -10.97
C GLY A 175 6.74 -14.07 -10.04
N LEU A 176 6.43 -13.62 -8.83
CA LEU A 176 7.43 -13.30 -7.82
C LEU A 176 8.25 -14.53 -7.40
N ASN A 177 7.60 -15.67 -7.16
CA ASN A 177 8.30 -16.92 -6.84
C ASN A 177 9.25 -17.37 -7.95
N SER A 178 8.82 -17.25 -9.21
CA SER A 178 9.66 -17.52 -10.37
C SER A 178 10.87 -16.59 -10.42
N ALA A 179 10.66 -15.29 -10.18
CA ALA A 179 11.75 -14.31 -10.11
C ALA A 179 12.75 -14.65 -8.98
N LYS A 180 12.28 -15.08 -7.80
CA LYS A 180 13.18 -15.52 -6.72
C LYS A 180 14.04 -16.72 -7.14
N GLY A 181 13.48 -17.65 -7.90
CA GLY A 181 14.19 -18.81 -8.43
C GLY A 181 15.24 -18.47 -9.50
N LEU A 182 15.01 -17.41 -10.28
CA LEU A 182 15.95 -16.93 -11.30
C LEU A 182 17.13 -16.14 -10.71
N TYR A 183 16.94 -15.50 -9.55
CA TYR A 183 17.94 -14.67 -8.89
C TYR A 183 18.25 -15.13 -7.45
N PRO A 184 18.62 -16.41 -7.24
CA PRO A 184 18.79 -16.98 -5.90
C PRO A 184 19.87 -16.27 -5.09
N GLN A 185 20.90 -15.71 -5.73
CA GLN A 185 21.97 -14.94 -5.08
C GLN A 185 21.51 -13.62 -4.46
N VAL A 186 20.40 -13.06 -4.95
CA VAL A 186 19.82 -11.82 -4.44
C VAL A 186 18.90 -12.12 -3.26
N VAL A 187 18.23 -13.27 -3.30
CA VAL A 187 17.28 -13.69 -2.27
C VAL A 187 18.00 -14.42 -1.12
N ALA A 188 19.07 -15.17 -1.34
CA ALA A 188 19.70 -16.00 -0.30
C ALA A 188 20.66 -15.24 0.65
N SER A 189 20.91 -13.95 0.44
CA SER A 189 21.95 -13.18 1.15
C SER A 189 21.43 -12.37 2.34
#